data_AF-A0A5B1MA19-F1
#
_entry.id   AF-A0A5B1MA19-F1
#
_cell.length_a   1.000
_cell.length_b   1.000
_cell.length_c   1.000
_cell.angle_alpha   90.00
_cell.angle_beta   90.00
_cell.angle_gamma   90.00
#
_symmetry.space_group_name_H-M   'P 1'
#
loop_
_entity.id
_entity.type
_entity.pdbx_description
1 polymer ?
#
loop_
_entity_poly.entity_id
_entity_poly.type
_entity_poly.pdbx_seq_one_letter_code
_entity_poly.pdbx_strand_id
1 'polypeptide(L)'
;MDPVTGLSLGRIAIGVSSLASPTLTARLFGLSPAANPQLGFFVRLFGVREIALGGLTLLAQGNARRTMVLAGMAVDGGDAASGVIALARKEVPVFTGSSLIAVALGAVGAGGAALALDRDGDAAR
;
A
#
# COMPACT_ATOMS: atom_id res chain seq x y z
N MET A 1 11.38 -10.98 11.49
CA MET A 1 9.91 -10.89 11.64
C MET A 1 9.27 -11.68 10.52
N ASP A 2 8.07 -12.23 10.72
CA ASP A 2 7.33 -12.85 9.63
C ASP A 2 7.05 -11.82 8.51
N PRO A 3 7.25 -12.17 7.21
CA PRO A 3 7.10 -11.24 6.09
C PRO A 3 5.72 -10.56 6.01
N VAL A 4 4.64 -11.31 6.28
CA VAL A 4 3.27 -10.75 6.28
C VAL A 4 3.10 -9.74 7.42
N THR A 5 3.70 -9.99 8.58
CA THR A 5 3.71 -9.04 9.70
C THR A 5 4.46 -7.76 9.33
N GLY A 6 5.62 -7.87 8.68
CA GLY A 6 6.39 -6.72 8.20
C GLY A 6 5.60 -5.86 7.21
N LEU A 7 4.99 -6.50 6.21
CA LEU A 7 4.12 -5.85 5.23
C LEU A 7 2.95 -5.12 5.91
N SER A 8 2.27 -5.79 6.83
CA SER A 8 1.11 -5.24 7.54
C SER A 8 1.46 -4.04 8.40
N LEU A 9 2.59 -4.10 9.13
CA LEU A 9 3.07 -2.98 9.93
C LEU A 9 3.49 -1.79 9.06
N GLY A 10 4.10 -2.04 7.90
CA GLY A 10 4.41 -1.00 6.92
C GLY A 10 3.17 -0.25 6.44
N ARG A 11 2.10 -0.98 6.07
CA ARG A 11 0.81 -0.38 5.69
C ARG A 11 0.22 0.47 6.82
N ILE A 12 0.20 -0.07 8.04
CA ILE A 12 -0.33 0.66 9.20
C ILE A 12 0.47 1.93 9.44
N ALA A 13 1.81 1.88 9.37
CA ALA A 13 2.66 3.05 9.56
C ALA A 13 2.37 4.14 8.51
N ILE A 14 2.25 3.76 7.23
CA ILE A 14 1.87 4.67 6.15
C ILE A 14 0.47 5.25 6.40
N GLY A 15 -0.50 4.41 6.80
CA GLY A 15 -1.87 4.85 7.02
C GLY A 15 -2.01 5.79 8.22
N VAL A 16 -1.30 5.51 9.32
CA VAL A 16 -1.22 6.41 10.48
C VAL A 16 -0.59 7.74 10.08
N SER A 17 0.52 7.72 9.32
CA SER A 17 1.13 8.96 8.82
C SER A 17 0.15 9.80 7.98
N SER A 18 -0.64 9.12 7.15
CA SER A 18 -1.63 9.75 6.26
C SER A 18 -2.78 10.41 7.04
N LEU A 19 -3.15 9.87 8.20
CA LEU A 19 -4.13 10.46 9.10
C LEU A 19 -3.55 11.62 9.91
N ALA A 20 -2.38 11.41 10.51
CA ALA A 20 -1.75 12.36 11.41
C ALA A 20 -1.20 13.59 10.67
N SER A 21 -0.60 13.39 9.49
CA SER A 21 0.01 14.45 8.69
C SER A 21 -0.15 14.21 7.18
N PRO A 22 -1.37 14.32 6.64
CA PRO A 22 -1.64 14.04 5.23
C PRO A 22 -0.82 14.91 4.27
N THR A 23 -0.52 16.15 4.66
CA THR A 23 0.30 17.07 3.87
C THR A 23 1.74 16.57 3.75
N LEU A 24 2.32 16.07 4.85
CA LEU A 24 3.66 15.50 4.84
C LEU A 24 3.70 14.22 4.03
N THR A 25 2.74 13.32 4.27
CA THR A 25 2.65 12.04 3.53
C THR A 25 2.50 12.28 2.04
N ALA A 26 1.62 13.19 1.61
CA ALA A 26 1.48 13.57 0.22
C ALA A 26 2.82 14.02 -0.41
N ARG A 27 3.58 14.87 0.29
CA ARG A 27 4.88 15.36 -0.19
C ARG A 27 5.92 14.25 -0.33
N LEU A 28 5.92 13.26 0.57
CA LEU A 28 6.81 12.09 0.46
C LEU A 28 6.57 11.30 -0.83
N PHE A 29 5.33 11.27 -1.29
CA PHE A 29 4.98 10.66 -2.58
C PHE A 29 5.10 11.63 -3.77
N GLY A 30 5.67 12.84 -3.56
CA GLY A 30 5.86 13.83 -4.61
C GLY A 30 4.58 14.55 -5.05
N LEU A 31 3.50 14.47 -4.27
CA LEU A 31 2.28 15.23 -4.52
C LEU A 31 2.39 16.65 -3.96
N SER A 32 1.58 17.58 -4.50
CA SER A 32 1.53 18.97 -4.07
C SER A 32 0.19 19.32 -3.40
N PRO A 33 0.11 19.27 -2.05
CA PRO A 33 -1.06 19.75 -1.31
C PRO A 33 -1.39 21.22 -1.55
N ALA A 34 -0.40 22.04 -1.90
CA ALA A 34 -0.59 23.45 -2.19
C ALA A 34 -1.33 23.67 -3.52
N ALA A 35 -1.10 22.79 -4.51
CA ALA A 35 -1.80 22.83 -5.79
C ALA A 35 -3.18 22.16 -5.74
N ASN A 36 -3.45 21.34 -4.71
CA ASN A 36 -4.72 20.64 -4.53
C ASN A 36 -5.14 20.60 -3.05
N PRO A 37 -5.95 21.58 -2.59
CA PRO A 37 -6.42 21.65 -1.20
C PRO A 37 -7.25 20.43 -0.76
N GLN A 38 -7.90 19.73 -1.69
CA GLN A 38 -8.71 18.54 -1.39
C GLN A 38 -7.85 17.28 -1.17
N LEU A 39 -6.56 17.32 -1.52
CA LEU A 39 -5.67 16.16 -1.44
C LEU A 39 -5.59 15.59 -0.02
N GLY A 40 -5.60 16.45 1.00
CA GLY A 40 -5.55 16.00 2.38
C GLY A 40 -6.76 15.17 2.81
N PHE A 41 -7.93 15.34 2.19
CA PHE A 41 -9.08 14.49 2.43
C PHE A 41 -8.84 13.08 1.87
N PHE A 42 -8.42 12.98 0.62
CA PHE A 42 -8.17 11.70 -0.04
C PHE A 42 -6.99 10.93 0.57
N VAL A 43 -5.93 11.61 1.02
CA VAL A 43 -4.81 10.97 1.73
C VAL A 43 -5.29 10.34 3.04
N ARG A 44 -6.22 10.97 3.77
CA ARG A 44 -6.80 10.36 4.98
C ARG A 44 -7.64 9.13 4.64
N LEU A 45 -8.45 9.18 3.57
CA LEU A 45 -9.23 8.02 3.13
C LEU A 45 -8.32 6.83 2.75
N PHE A 46 -7.25 7.11 2.00
CA PHE A 46 -6.18 6.14 1.73
C PHE A 46 -5.61 5.58 3.05
N GLY A 47 -5.31 6.46 4.01
CA GLY A 47 -4.73 6.03 5.28
C GLY A 47 -5.62 5.10 6.11
N VAL A 48 -6.92 5.38 6.19
CA VAL A 48 -7.88 4.49 6.88
C VAL A 48 -7.91 3.11 6.23
N ARG A 49 -7.89 3.05 4.89
CA ARG A 49 -7.85 1.79 4.14
C ARG A 49 -6.60 0.97 4.47
N GLU A 50 -5.42 1.61 4.49
CA GLU A 50 -4.17 0.91 4.80
C GLU A 50 -4.11 0.38 6.23
N ILE A 51 -4.62 1.15 7.20
CA ILE A 51 -4.74 0.70 8.59
C ILE A 51 -5.68 -0.51 8.68
N ALA A 52 -6.85 -0.45 8.03
CA ALA A 52 -7.82 -1.53 8.05
C ALA A 52 -7.26 -2.81 7.42
N LEU A 53 -6.65 -2.71 6.22
CA LEU A 53 -6.04 -3.87 5.54
C LEU A 53 -4.90 -4.48 6.37
N GLY A 54 -3.98 -3.66 6.87
CA GLY A 54 -2.88 -4.15 7.71
C GLY A 54 -3.38 -4.77 9.03
N GLY A 55 -4.30 -4.10 9.72
CA GLY A 55 -4.87 -4.58 10.98
C GLY A 55 -5.62 -5.89 10.83
N LEU A 56 -6.51 -5.99 9.84
CA LEU A 56 -7.24 -7.24 9.55
C LEU A 56 -6.29 -8.37 9.11
N THR A 57 -5.20 -8.06 8.39
CA THR A 57 -4.19 -9.07 8.03
C THR A 57 -3.45 -9.60 9.26
N LEU A 58 -3.14 -8.74 10.24
CA LEU A 58 -2.51 -9.16 11.50
C LEU A 58 -3.43 -9.99 12.40
N LEU A 59 -4.73 -9.72 12.37
CA LEU A 59 -5.73 -10.46 13.16
C LEU A 59 -6.12 -11.79 12.50
N ALA A 60 -5.99 -11.90 11.17
CA ALA A 60 -6.36 -13.09 10.42
C ALA A 60 -5.37 -14.24 10.58
N GLN A 61 -5.88 -15.46 10.48
CA GLN A 61 -5.11 -16.71 10.60
C GLN A 61 -5.39 -17.64 9.41
N GLY A 62 -4.46 -18.54 9.11
CA GLY A 62 -4.58 -19.54 8.04
C GLY A 62 -5.04 -18.95 6.71
N ASN A 63 -6.06 -19.55 6.08
CA ASN A 63 -6.60 -19.12 4.80
C ASN A 63 -7.15 -17.68 4.80
N ALA A 64 -7.65 -17.19 5.93
CA ALA A 64 -8.13 -15.80 6.03
C ALA A 64 -6.96 -14.82 5.90
N ARG A 65 -5.81 -15.13 6.50
CA ARG A 65 -4.59 -14.32 6.38
C ARG A 65 -4.12 -14.24 4.94
N ARG A 66 -4.07 -15.39 4.26
CA ARG A 66 -3.74 -15.48 2.83
C ARG A 66 -4.69 -14.63 1.98
N THR A 67 -5.99 -14.70 2.25
CA THR A 67 -7.01 -13.92 1.55
C THR A 67 -6.80 -12.42 1.76
N MET A 68 -6.45 -11.99 2.97
CA MET A 68 -6.16 -10.59 3.26
C MET A 68 -4.90 -10.08 2.55
N VAL A 69 -3.85 -10.90 2.45
CA VAL A 69 -2.64 -10.56 1.67
C VAL A 69 -2.98 -10.40 0.19
N LEU A 70 -3.75 -11.33 -0.39
CA LEU A 70 -4.20 -11.25 -1.78
C LEU A 70 -5.10 -10.02 -2.03
N ALA A 71 -5.99 -9.69 -1.10
CA ALA A 71 -6.81 -8.49 -1.18
C ALA A 71 -5.95 -7.22 -1.17
N GLY A 72 -4.93 -7.16 -0.29
CA GLY A 72 -3.97 -6.07 -0.28
C GLY A 72 -3.21 -5.93 -1.60
N MET A 73 -2.73 -7.04 -2.16
CA MET A 73 -2.07 -7.05 -3.48
C MET A 73 -3.00 -6.56 -4.60
N ALA A 74 -4.29 -6.90 -4.56
CA ALA A 74 -5.26 -6.41 -5.53
C ALA A 74 -5.47 -4.88 -5.43
N VAL A 75 -5.54 -4.35 -4.21
CA VAL A 75 -5.63 -2.90 -3.95
C VAL A 75 -4.39 -2.19 -4.47
N ASP A 76 -3.20 -2.66 -4.11
CA ASP A 76 -1.95 -2.05 -4.57
C ASP A 76 -1.79 -2.15 -6.09
N GLY A 77 -2.19 -3.27 -6.70
CA GLY A 77 -2.23 -3.42 -8.16
C GLY A 77 -3.14 -2.38 -8.83
N GLY A 78 -4.30 -2.09 -8.24
CA GLY A 78 -5.20 -1.02 -8.68
C GLY A 78 -4.59 0.37 -8.54
N ASP A 79 -3.87 0.64 -7.44
CA ASP A 79 -3.16 1.91 -7.22
C ASP A 79 -2.02 2.09 -8.25
N ALA A 80 -1.26 1.03 -8.53
CA ALA A 80 -0.21 1.04 -9.56
C ALA A 80 -0.79 1.29 -10.96
N ALA A 81 -1.89 0.61 -11.31
CA ALA A 81 -2.59 0.84 -12.58
C ALA A 81 -3.09 2.29 -12.70
N SER A 82 -3.64 2.85 -11.62
CA SER A 82 -4.06 4.25 -11.57
C SER A 82 -2.88 5.21 -11.77
N GLY A 83 -1.73 4.93 -11.16
CA GLY A 83 -0.49 5.69 -11.38
C GLY A 83 -0.01 5.63 -12.83
N VAL A 84 -0.06 4.46 -13.48
CA VAL A 84 0.31 4.29 -14.89
C VAL A 84 -0.62 5.12 -15.78
N ILE A 85 -1.93 5.09 -15.53
CA ILE A 85 -2.91 5.89 -16.28
C ILE A 85 -2.62 7.39 -16.11
N ALA A 86 -2.38 7.84 -14.88
CA ALA A 86 -2.08 9.23 -14.58
C ALA A 86 -0.80 9.72 -15.29
N LEU A 87 0.25 8.88 -15.35
CA LEU A 87 1.47 9.17 -16.12
C LEU A 87 1.20 9.23 -17.62
N ALA A 88 0.49 8.23 -18.16
CA ALA A 88 0.18 8.17 -19.58
C ALA A 88 -0.63 9.38 -20.05
N ARG A 89 -1.53 9.88 -19.18
CA ARG A 89 -2.37 11.07 -19.42
C ARG A 89 -1.70 12.39 -19.03
N LYS A 90 -0.48 12.37 -18.47
CA LYS A 90 0.24 13.55 -17.98
C LYS A 90 -0.54 14.33 -16.91
N GLU A 91 -1.36 13.64 -16.13
CA GLU A 91 -2.13 14.21 -15.01
C GLU A 91 -1.23 14.53 -13.81
N VAL A 92 -0.09 13.83 -13.70
CA VAL A 92 0.92 14.02 -12.66
C VAL A 92 2.32 14.12 -13.25
N PRO A 93 3.27 14.79 -12.56
CA PRO A 93 4.68 14.76 -12.93
C PRO A 93 5.24 13.34 -12.95
N VAL A 94 6.23 13.09 -13.82
CA VAL A 94 6.86 11.76 -13.96
C VAL A 94 7.39 11.24 -12.63
N PHE A 95 8.04 12.10 -11.84
CA PHE A 95 8.56 11.71 -10.54
C PHE A 95 7.45 11.23 -9.59
N THR A 96 6.34 11.97 -9.51
CA THR A 96 5.18 11.66 -8.66
C THR A 96 4.50 10.36 -9.09
N GLY A 97 4.24 10.17 -10.38
CA GLY A 97 3.61 8.95 -10.86
C GLY A 97 4.50 7.73 -10.68
N SER A 98 5.80 7.84 -11.01
CA SER A 98 6.75 6.73 -10.86
C SER A 98 6.97 6.32 -9.41
N SER A 99 7.02 7.28 -8.47
CA SER A 99 7.18 6.96 -7.04
C SER A 99 5.97 6.19 -6.49
N LEU A 100 4.76 6.63 -6.83
CA LEU A 100 3.52 5.96 -6.43
C LEU A 100 3.42 4.54 -7.01
N ILE A 101 3.73 4.38 -8.30
CA ILE A 101 3.77 3.06 -8.95
C ILE A 101 4.81 2.15 -8.28
N ALA A 102 6.02 2.66 -8.02
CA ALA A 102 7.10 1.87 -7.44
C ALA A 102 6.74 1.36 -6.05
N VAL A 103 6.12 2.19 -5.21
CA VAL A 103 5.68 1.79 -3.87
C VAL A 103 4.57 0.75 -3.95
N ALA A 104 3.56 0.97 -4.81
CA ALA A 104 2.46 0.04 -5.00
C ALA A 104 2.95 -1.33 -5.49
N LEU A 105 3.79 -1.37 -6.54
CA LEU A 105 4.37 -2.62 -7.05
C LEU A 105 5.32 -3.27 -6.04
N GLY A 106 6.05 -2.48 -5.26
CA GLY A 106 6.87 -2.99 -4.15
C GLY A 106 6.04 -3.73 -3.11
N ALA A 107 4.86 -3.20 -2.76
CA ALA A 107 3.94 -3.84 -1.83
C ALA A 107 3.30 -5.11 -2.42
N VAL A 108 2.95 -5.13 -3.71
CA VAL A 108 2.52 -6.35 -4.43
C VAL A 108 3.62 -7.41 -4.37
N GLY A 109 4.86 -7.04 -4.68
CA GLY A 109 6.02 -7.95 -4.65
C GLY A 109 6.27 -8.50 -3.25
N ALA A 110 6.19 -7.65 -2.21
CA ALA A 110 6.32 -8.07 -0.82
C ALA A 110 5.20 -9.06 -0.40
N GLY A 111 3.95 -8.82 -0.82
CA GLY A 111 2.84 -9.76 -0.62
C GLY A 111 3.08 -11.10 -1.31
N GLY A 112 3.51 -11.08 -2.57
CA GLY A 112 3.85 -12.29 -3.32
C GLY A 112 4.98 -13.10 -2.67
N ALA A 113 6.05 -12.43 -2.25
CA ALA A 113 7.16 -13.06 -1.54
C ALA A 113 6.71 -13.66 -0.19
N ALA A 114 5.87 -12.93 0.55
CA ALA A 114 5.34 -13.41 1.82
C ALA A 114 4.49 -14.68 1.64
N LEU A 115 3.66 -14.74 0.60
CA LEU A 115 2.87 -15.93 0.27
C LEU A 115 3.72 -17.11 -0.23
N ALA A 116 4.84 -16.84 -0.91
CA ALA A 116 5.74 -17.90 -1.35
C ALA A 116 6.46 -18.55 -0.16
N LEU A 117 7.02 -17.73 0.74
CA LEU A 117 7.76 -18.18 1.93
C LEU A 117 6.87 -18.95 2.92
N ASP A 118 5.59 -18.57 3.04
CA ASP A 118 4.61 -19.27 3.90
C ASP A 118 4.35 -20.70 3.39
N ARG A 119 4.27 -20.89 2.07
CA ARG A 119 4.07 -22.21 1.44
C ARG A 119 5.25 -23.15 1.64
N ASP A 120 6.47 -22.63 1.55
CA ASP A 120 7.68 -23.44 1.75
C ASP A 120 7.80 -23.88 3.22
N GLY A 121 7.33 -23.04 4.16
CA GLY A 121 7.25 -23.38 5.58
C GLY A 121 6.24 -24.49 5.89
N ASP A 122 5.11 -24.52 5.20
CA ASP A 122 4.10 -25.59 5.32
C ASP A 122 4.57 -26.91 4.69
N ALA A 123 5.34 -26.86 3.60
CA ALA A 123 5.87 -28.06 2.94
C ALA A 123 7.03 -28.75 3.70
N ALA A 124 7.69 -28.02 4.62
CA ALA A 124 8.80 -28.51 5.41
C ALA A 124 8.39 -29.09 6.79
N ARG A 125 7.09 -29.08 7.14
CA ARG A 125 6.53 -29.60 8.38
C ARG A 125 5.76 -30.90 8.15
#